data_AF-A0A970SYC2-F1
#
_entry.id   AF-A0A970SYC2-F1
#
_cell.length_a   1.000
_cell.length_b   1.000
_cell.length_c   1.000
_cell.angle_alpha   90.00
_cell.angle_beta   90.00
_cell.angle_gamma   90.00
#
_symmetry.space_group_name_H-M   'P 1'
#
loop_
_entity.id
_entity.type
_entity.pdbx_description
1 polymer ?
#
loop_
_entity_poly.entity_id
_entity_poly.type
_entity_poly.pdbx_seq_one_letter_code
_entity_poly.pdbx_strand_id
1 'polypeptide(L)'
;MKDLIDRVEKGLIRFVVIGIVIMVVVQGFMSVDPLRLYLSWGERMEGEQLQLPVAANKTETVDPDVEEAAVSPRARLVLEISHFSSLPRAKVLVNGSERAAFNGKQISLAVQAGDKVEIDATAYNFPIEFSVEAISSNLVFPEKSQKYTTNQTVVMVGRVIVK
;
A
#
# COMPACT_ATOMS: atom_id res chain seq x y z
N MET A 1 -49.79 -2.62 36.03
CA MET A 1 -48.87 -3.59 35.37
C MET A 1 -48.84 -3.42 33.86
N LYS A 2 -49.99 -3.16 33.19
CA LYS A 2 -50.05 -2.90 31.73
C LYS A 2 -49.23 -1.68 31.28
N ASP A 3 -49.25 -0.59 32.05
CA ASP A 3 -48.45 0.62 31.72
C ASP A 3 -46.93 0.42 31.79
N LEU A 4 -46.47 -0.55 32.59
CA LEU A 4 -45.05 -0.92 32.65
C LEU A 4 -44.66 -1.75 31.43
N ILE A 5 -45.54 -2.66 30.99
CA ILE A 5 -45.33 -3.49 29.79
C ILE A 5 -45.29 -2.61 28.54
N ASP A 6 -46.23 -1.67 28.38
CA ASP A 6 -46.25 -0.76 27.22
C ASP A 6 -45.02 0.14 27.17
N ARG A 7 -44.51 0.58 28.34
CA ARG A 7 -43.31 1.41 28.42
C ARG A 7 -42.04 0.61 28.10
N VAL A 8 -41.98 -0.65 28.51
CA VAL A 8 -40.89 -1.58 28.17
C VAL A 8 -40.91 -1.95 26.69
N GLU A 9 -42.08 -2.26 26.13
CA GLU A 9 -42.25 -2.60 24.71
C GLU A 9 -41.80 -1.46 23.80
N LYS A 10 -42.23 -0.23 24.10
CA LYS A 10 -41.83 0.96 23.34
C LYS A 10 -40.34 1.26 23.47
N GLY A 11 -39.75 0.96 24.63
CA GLY A 11 -38.30 1.02 24.84
C GLY A 11 -37.55 -0.03 24.03
N LEU A 12 -38.06 -1.26 23.99
CA LEU A 12 -37.46 -2.39 23.28
C LEU A 12 -37.44 -2.16 21.77
N ILE A 13 -38.55 -1.68 21.21
CA ILE A 13 -38.63 -1.37 19.78
C ILE A 13 -37.63 -0.26 19.41
N ARG A 14 -37.53 0.80 20.22
CA ARG A 14 -36.54 1.87 19.99
C ARG A 14 -35.11 1.34 20.06
N PHE A 15 -34.81 0.45 21.01
CA PHE A 15 -33.49 -0.15 21.14
C PHE A 15 -33.11 -0.97 19.91
N VAL A 16 -34.03 -1.80 19.41
CA VAL A 16 -33.81 -2.61 18.20
C VAL A 16 -33.56 -1.73 16.97
N VAL A 17 -34.39 -0.68 16.79
CA VAL A 17 -34.22 0.25 15.66
C VAL A 17 -32.88 0.98 15.74
N ILE A 18 -32.50 1.48 16.93
CA ILE A 18 -31.19 2.12 17.14
C ILE A 18 -30.04 1.13 16.85
N GLY A 19 -30.17 -0.13 17.29
CA GLY A 19 -29.19 -1.17 17.03
C GLY A 19 -28.98 -1.44 15.54
N ILE A 20 -30.07 -1.53 14.76
CA ILE A 20 -29.99 -1.70 13.31
C ILE A 20 -29.33 -0.49 12.65
N VAL A 21 -29.69 0.73 13.07
CA VAL A 21 -29.08 1.97 12.54
C VAL A 21 -27.58 2.01 12.84
N ILE A 22 -27.18 1.70 14.08
CA ILE A 22 -25.76 1.63 14.45
C ILE A 22 -25.03 0.57 13.63
N MET A 23 -25.63 -0.60 13.41
CA MET A 23 -25.04 -1.66 12.59
C MET A 23 -24.78 -1.18 11.15
N VAL A 24 -25.75 -0.52 10.53
CA VAL A 24 -25.62 0.02 9.16
C VAL A 24 -24.55 1.12 9.11
N VAL A 25 -24.44 1.96 10.13
CA VAL A 25 -23.39 2.98 10.23
C VAL A 25 -22.01 2.33 10.34
N VAL A 26 -21.86 1.31 11.19
CA VAL A 26 -20.61 0.57 11.36
C VAL A 26 -20.22 -0.14 10.06
N GLN A 27 -21.18 -0.78 9.37
CA GLN A 27 -20.96 -1.39 8.06
C GLN A 27 -20.50 -0.36 7.02
N GLY A 28 -21.13 0.81 6.98
CA GLY A 28 -20.73 1.91 6.10
C GLY A 28 -19.30 2.40 6.39
N PHE A 29 -18.92 2.46 7.67
CA PHE A 29 -17.57 2.83 8.08
C PHE A 29 -16.53 1.73 7.77
N MET A 30 -16.90 0.45 7.88
CA MET A 30 -16.02 -0.66 7.52
C MET A 30 -15.84 -0.82 6.01
N SER A 31 -16.80 -0.37 5.20
CA SER A 31 -16.73 -0.35 3.74
C SER A 31 -15.69 0.64 3.19
N VAL A 32 -15.16 1.53 4.02
CA VAL A 32 -14.08 2.47 3.65
C VAL A 32 -12.74 1.83 4.00
N ASP A 33 -12.36 0.81 3.23
CA ASP A 33 -11.16 -0.04 3.32
C ASP A 33 -9.98 0.50 4.18
N PRO A 34 -9.91 0.14 5.48
CA PRO A 34 -8.69 0.29 6.30
C PRO A 34 -7.86 -1.01 6.32
N LEU A 35 -8.38 -2.12 5.78
CA LEU A 35 -7.78 -3.45 5.90
C LEU A 35 -6.43 -3.55 5.18
N ARG A 36 -6.19 -2.72 4.16
CA ARG A 36 -4.92 -2.70 3.41
C ARG A 36 -3.78 -2.02 4.17
N LEU A 37 -4.10 -1.13 5.10
CA LEU A 37 -3.13 -0.38 5.89
C LEU A 37 -2.65 -1.18 7.11
N TYR A 38 -3.53 -2.00 7.71
CA TYR A 38 -3.20 -2.85 8.86
C TYR A 38 -2.26 -4.01 8.52
N LEU A 39 -2.37 -4.61 7.33
CA LEU A 39 -1.42 -5.63 6.87
C LEU A 39 0.02 -5.07 6.83
N SER A 40 0.19 -3.86 6.30
CA SER A 40 1.51 -3.20 6.24
C SER A 40 2.08 -2.79 7.60
N TRP A 41 1.23 -2.60 8.62
CA TRP A 41 1.69 -2.27 9.98
C TRP A 41 2.00 -3.53 10.79
N GLY A 42 1.22 -4.60 10.62
CA GLY A 42 1.51 -5.92 11.20
C GLY A 42 2.85 -6.47 10.72
N GLU A 43 3.11 -6.42 9.41
CA GLU A 43 4.37 -6.86 8.79
C GLU A 43 5.60 -6.06 9.31
N ARG A 44 5.40 -4.79 9.67
CA ARG A 44 6.45 -3.95 10.27
C ARG A 44 6.71 -4.25 11.75
N MET A 45 5.71 -4.75 12.47
CA MET A 45 5.85 -5.14 13.88
C MET A 45 6.25 -6.62 14.06
N GLU A 46 6.03 -7.46 13.05
CA GLU A 46 6.58 -8.83 13.00
C GLU A 46 8.09 -8.88 12.78
N GLY A 47 8.72 -7.75 12.41
CA GLY A 47 10.18 -7.63 12.36
C GLY A 47 10.80 -8.62 11.38
N GLU A 48 10.71 -8.33 10.08
CA GLU A 48 11.59 -8.86 9.02
C GLU A 48 12.25 -10.22 9.34
N GLN A 49 11.47 -11.29 9.43
CA GLN A 49 12.04 -12.62 9.26
C GLN A 49 12.12 -12.90 7.77
N LEU A 50 13.22 -12.44 7.17
CA LEU A 50 13.73 -13.01 5.93
C LEU A 50 14.02 -14.49 6.16
N GLN A 51 13.01 -15.34 5.99
CA GLN A 51 13.24 -16.72 5.59
C GLN A 51 13.67 -16.67 4.12
N LEU A 52 14.93 -16.30 3.90
CA LEU A 52 15.67 -16.72 2.73
C LEU A 52 15.51 -18.24 2.65
N PRO A 53 14.95 -18.82 1.58
CA PRO A 53 15.22 -20.21 1.30
C PRO A 53 16.69 -20.26 0.89
N VAL A 54 17.56 -20.42 1.89
CA VAL A 54 18.87 -21.05 1.73
C VAL A 54 18.57 -22.51 1.40
N ALA A 55 18.10 -22.77 0.19
CA ALA A 55 18.23 -24.08 -0.43
C ALA A 55 19.68 -24.20 -0.87
N ALA A 56 20.53 -24.47 0.11
CA ALA A 56 21.80 -25.10 -0.11
C ALA A 56 21.54 -26.38 -0.92
N ASN A 57 21.95 -26.39 -2.18
CA ASN A 57 22.61 -27.57 -2.70
C ASN A 57 23.89 -27.13 -3.40
N LYS A 58 24.96 -27.41 -2.66
CA LYS A 58 26.35 -27.42 -3.07
C LYS A 58 26.50 -28.48 -4.16
N THR A 59 26.88 -28.05 -5.36
CA THR A 59 27.76 -28.86 -6.21
C THR A 59 28.90 -27.96 -6.63
N GLU A 60 30.05 -28.21 -6.01
CA GLU A 60 31.35 -27.74 -6.47
C GLU A 60 31.59 -28.31 -7.87
N THR A 61 31.52 -27.47 -8.90
CA THR A 61 32.31 -27.64 -10.12
C THR A 61 32.87 -26.28 -10.50
N VAL A 62 34.19 -26.20 -10.47
CA VAL A 62 34.98 -25.06 -10.92
C VAL A 62 34.83 -24.95 -12.43
N ASP A 63 34.17 -23.89 -12.91
CA ASP A 63 34.23 -23.42 -14.29
C ASP A 63 34.58 -21.92 -14.26
N PRO A 64 35.74 -21.50 -14.79
CA PRO A 64 36.15 -20.10 -14.79
C PRO A 64 35.64 -19.41 -16.06
N ASP A 65 34.32 -19.26 -16.23
CA ASP A 65 33.80 -18.43 -17.34
C ASP A 65 32.30 -18.07 -17.22
N VAL A 66 31.80 -17.84 -16.01
CA VAL A 66 30.48 -17.21 -15.84
C VAL A 66 30.72 -15.79 -15.37
N GLU A 67 30.55 -14.84 -16.30
CA GLU A 67 30.33 -13.44 -15.98
C GLU A 67 29.23 -13.38 -14.91
N GLU A 68 29.62 -13.16 -13.65
CA GLU A 68 28.70 -12.72 -12.61
C GLU A 68 28.15 -11.38 -13.10
N ALA A 69 26.98 -11.43 -13.74
CA ALA A 69 26.21 -10.27 -14.10
C ALA A 69 25.93 -9.54 -12.79
N ALA A 70 26.77 -8.56 -12.47
CA ALA A 70 26.62 -7.69 -11.33
C ALA A 70 25.22 -7.09 -11.40
N VAL A 71 24.29 -7.66 -10.61
CA VAL A 71 22.91 -7.19 -10.61
C VAL A 71 22.97 -5.78 -10.05
N SER A 72 22.82 -4.80 -10.94
CA SER A 72 22.97 -3.42 -10.57
C SER A 72 21.92 -3.09 -9.50
N PRO A 73 22.29 -2.47 -8.36
CA PRO A 73 21.35 -2.18 -7.28
C PRO A 73 20.33 -1.11 -7.68
N ARG A 74 20.44 -0.55 -8.89
CA ARG A 74 19.58 0.49 -9.43
C ARG A 74 18.44 -0.13 -10.24
N ALA A 75 17.23 0.30 -9.94
CA ALA A 75 16.02 -0.08 -10.65
C ALA A 75 15.23 1.16 -11.08
N ARG A 76 14.31 0.96 -12.02
CA ARG A 76 13.38 2.00 -12.47
C ARG A 76 11.96 1.59 -12.10
N LEU A 77 11.25 2.49 -11.43
CA LEU A 77 9.86 2.34 -11.03
C LEU A 77 9.02 3.41 -11.70
N VAL A 78 7.94 3.02 -12.38
CA VAL A 78 6.97 3.94 -12.98
C VAL A 78 5.66 3.84 -12.24
N LEU A 79 5.22 4.96 -11.67
CA LEU A 79 3.95 5.09 -10.97
C LEU A 79 2.96 5.88 -11.83
N GLU A 80 1.71 5.47 -11.82
CA GLU A 80 0.61 6.08 -12.57
C GLU A 80 -0.55 6.44 -11.65
N ILE A 81 -1.27 7.51 -11.99
CA ILE A 81 -2.56 7.88 -11.40
C ILE A 81 -3.68 7.32 -12.27
N SER A 82 -4.64 6.58 -11.70
CA SER A 82 -5.66 5.89 -12.48
C SER A 82 -6.73 6.81 -13.07
N HIS A 83 -7.35 7.66 -12.24
CA HIS A 83 -8.55 8.43 -12.60
C HIS A 83 -8.29 9.92 -12.92
N PHE A 84 -7.04 10.37 -12.83
CA PHE A 84 -6.68 11.77 -13.01
C PHE A 84 -5.55 11.93 -14.04
N SER A 85 -5.53 13.06 -14.74
CA SER A 85 -4.47 13.40 -15.70
C SER A 85 -3.21 13.97 -15.06
N SER A 86 -3.34 14.58 -13.88
CA SER A 86 -2.23 15.11 -13.08
C SER A 86 -2.68 15.39 -11.65
N LEU A 87 -1.75 15.32 -10.69
CA LEU A 87 -1.94 15.72 -9.30
C LEU A 87 -0.67 16.42 -8.79
N PRO A 88 -0.41 17.70 -9.16
CA PRO A 88 0.87 18.38 -8.89
C PRO A 88 1.21 18.52 -7.40
N ARG A 89 0.22 18.43 -6.51
CA ARG A 89 0.43 18.49 -5.05
C ARG A 89 0.65 17.11 -4.43
N ALA A 90 0.52 16.04 -5.20
CA ALA A 90 0.86 14.69 -4.78
C ALA A 90 2.35 14.47 -5.05
N LYS A 91 3.08 14.13 -4.00
CA LYS A 91 4.54 14.03 -4.01
C LYS A 91 4.96 12.61 -3.78
N VAL A 92 6.06 12.20 -4.40
CA VAL A 92 6.71 10.94 -4.11
C VAL A 92 7.96 11.17 -3.30
N LEU A 93 8.00 10.51 -2.16
CA LEU A 93 9.05 10.55 -1.18
C LEU A 93 9.87 9.26 -1.32
N VAL A 94 11.19 9.40 -1.44
CA VAL A 94 12.14 8.28 -1.35
C VAL A 94 12.99 8.51 -0.11
N ASN A 95 12.95 7.58 0.83
CA ASN A 95 13.59 7.70 2.15
C ASN A 95 13.20 9.00 2.88
N GLY A 96 11.93 9.38 2.79
CA GLY A 96 11.38 10.60 3.41
C GLY A 96 11.72 11.91 2.70
N SER A 97 12.49 11.88 1.62
CA SER A 97 12.85 13.07 0.83
C SER A 97 12.03 13.15 -0.46
N GLU A 98 11.48 14.32 -0.78
CA GLU A 98 10.75 14.56 -2.03
C GLU A 98 11.66 14.37 -3.25
N ARG A 99 11.26 13.48 -4.16
CA ARG A 99 11.98 13.20 -5.41
C ARG A 99 11.22 13.61 -6.66
N ALA A 100 9.89 13.54 -6.62
CA ALA A 100 9.05 13.87 -7.76
C ALA A 100 7.66 14.32 -7.30
N ALA A 101 6.95 15.00 -8.18
CA ALA A 101 5.53 15.32 -8.03
C ALA A 101 4.78 14.84 -9.28
N PHE A 102 3.48 14.53 -9.13
CA PHE A 102 2.66 14.08 -10.25
C PHE A 102 2.18 15.24 -11.13
N ASN A 103 3.12 15.90 -11.83
CA ASN A 103 2.81 16.94 -12.81
C ASN A 103 2.10 16.42 -14.07
N GLY A 104 2.11 15.10 -14.27
CA GLY A 104 1.34 14.39 -15.29
C GLY A 104 0.78 13.10 -14.73
N LYS A 105 0.23 12.25 -15.61
CA LYS A 105 -0.43 10.99 -15.23
C LYS A 105 0.55 9.97 -14.66
N GLN A 106 1.78 9.99 -15.16
CA GLN A 106 2.84 9.04 -14.83
C GLN A 106 4.10 9.76 -14.37
N ILE A 107 4.85 9.10 -13.49
CA ILE A 107 6.18 9.52 -13.06
C ILE A 107 7.14 8.34 -13.13
N SER A 108 8.39 8.62 -13.49
CA SER A 108 9.46 7.61 -13.54
C SER A 108 10.51 7.95 -12.50
N LEU A 109 10.84 6.97 -11.66
CA LEU A 109 11.75 7.11 -10.53
C LEU A 109 12.91 6.12 -10.68
N ALA A 110 14.12 6.64 -10.48
CA ALA A 110 15.30 5.80 -10.28
C ALA A 110 15.41 5.49 -8.79
N VAL A 111 15.35 4.21 -8.44
CA VAL A 111 15.36 3.72 -7.06
C VAL A 111 16.49 2.72 -6.87
N GLN A 112 16.94 2.54 -5.63
CA GLN A 112 17.97 1.58 -5.26
C GLN A 112 17.41 0.50 -4.34
N ALA A 113 18.09 -0.65 -4.29
CA ALA A 113 17.81 -1.71 -3.32
C ALA A 113 17.75 -1.13 -1.90
N GLY A 114 16.66 -1.44 -1.17
CA GLY A 114 16.41 -0.96 0.18
C GLY A 114 15.74 0.41 0.29
N ASP A 115 15.60 1.16 -0.81
CA ASP A 115 14.92 2.46 -0.80
C ASP A 115 13.46 2.32 -0.37
N LYS A 116 13.03 3.16 0.58
CA LYS A 116 11.64 3.26 1.01
C LYS A 116 10.90 4.26 0.13
N VAL A 117 9.87 3.81 -0.58
CA VAL A 117 9.05 4.65 -1.47
C VAL A 117 7.69 4.92 -0.83
N GLU A 118 7.30 6.19 -0.77
CA GLU A 118 6.03 6.66 -0.20
C GLU A 118 5.40 7.71 -1.13
N ILE A 119 4.07 7.76 -1.17
CA ILE A 119 3.32 8.77 -1.91
C ILE A 119 2.55 9.63 -0.91
N ASP A 120 2.87 10.92 -0.87
CA ASP A 120 2.16 11.92 -0.08
C ASP A 120 1.03 12.52 -0.93
N ALA A 121 -0.21 12.21 -0.56
CA ALA A 121 -1.42 12.78 -1.14
C ALA A 121 -2.25 13.56 -0.11
N THR A 122 -1.65 14.00 1.00
CA THR A 122 -2.32 14.73 2.10
C THR A 122 -2.96 16.04 1.65
N ALA A 123 -2.51 16.59 0.51
CA ALA A 123 -3.05 17.80 -0.09
C ALA A 123 -4.45 17.64 -0.72
N TYR A 124 -4.92 16.40 -0.93
CA TYR A 124 -6.19 16.10 -1.59
C TYR A 124 -7.17 15.44 -0.62
N ASN A 125 -8.41 15.91 -0.62
CA ASN A 125 -9.48 15.49 0.28
C ASN A 125 -10.46 14.48 -0.38
N PHE A 126 -9.99 13.73 -1.37
CA PHE A 126 -10.77 12.72 -2.07
C PHE A 126 -9.91 11.46 -2.28
N PRO A 127 -10.53 10.28 -2.45
CA PRO A 127 -9.82 9.05 -2.76
C PRO A 127 -9.04 9.15 -4.07
N ILE A 128 -7.76 8.81 -4.03
CA ILE A 128 -6.89 8.74 -5.21
C ILE A 128 -6.31 7.33 -5.31
N GLU A 129 -6.37 6.78 -6.52
CA GLU A 129 -5.76 5.50 -6.86
C GLU A 129 -4.49 5.71 -7.67
N PHE A 130 -3.41 5.10 -7.19
CA PHE A 130 -2.12 4.99 -7.85
C PHE A 130 -1.87 3.53 -8.25
N SER A 131 -1.10 3.30 -9.30
CA SER A 131 -0.69 1.97 -9.72
C SER A 131 0.76 1.94 -10.18
N VAL A 132 1.41 0.80 -10.01
CA VAL A 132 2.72 0.54 -10.62
C VAL A 132 2.51 0.15 -12.07
N GLU A 133 2.83 1.04 -13.00
CA GLU A 133 2.62 0.79 -14.42
C GLU A 133 3.75 -0.07 -15.01
N ALA A 134 4.99 0.26 -14.66
CA ALA A 134 6.17 -0.43 -15.18
C ALA A 134 7.29 -0.49 -14.14
N ILE A 135 8.05 -1.58 -14.20
CA ILE A 135 9.22 -1.83 -13.37
C ILE A 135 10.37 -2.32 -14.25
N SER A 136 11.61 -2.10 -13.84
CA SER A 136 12.77 -2.71 -14.48
C SER A 136 12.85 -4.21 -14.19
N SER A 137 13.50 -4.98 -15.06
CA SER A 137 13.58 -6.46 -14.98
C SER A 137 14.25 -6.98 -13.70
N ASN A 138 15.07 -6.16 -13.07
CA ASN A 138 15.78 -6.43 -11.82
C ASN A 138 15.00 -6.03 -10.56
N LEU A 139 13.82 -5.41 -10.67
CA LEU A 139 12.99 -5.05 -9.52
C LEU A 139 12.02 -6.19 -9.21
N VAL A 140 12.04 -6.66 -7.97
CA VAL A 140 11.16 -7.72 -7.44
C VAL A 140 9.94 -7.08 -6.75
N PHE A 141 10.18 -6.05 -5.95
CA PHE A 141 9.14 -5.34 -5.20
C PHE A 141 9.40 -3.84 -5.22
N PRO A 142 8.37 -2.96 -5.37
CA PRO A 142 6.94 -3.26 -5.57
C PRO A 142 6.60 -3.90 -6.93
N GLU A 143 5.52 -4.68 -6.97
CA GLU A 143 5.16 -5.46 -8.17
C GLU A 143 4.44 -4.63 -9.23
N LYS A 144 4.59 -5.05 -10.49
CA LYS A 144 3.85 -4.46 -11.62
C LYS A 144 2.34 -4.62 -11.39
N SER A 145 1.57 -3.60 -11.73
CA SER A 145 0.11 -3.53 -11.59
C SER A 145 -0.42 -3.52 -10.14
N GLN A 146 0.46 -3.43 -9.14
CA GLN A 146 0.05 -3.22 -7.76
C GLN A 146 -0.59 -1.84 -7.62
N LYS A 147 -1.81 -1.80 -7.07
CA LYS A 147 -2.58 -0.56 -6.86
C LYS A 147 -2.40 -0.07 -5.44
N TYR A 148 -2.55 1.23 -5.21
CA TYR A 148 -2.52 1.88 -3.90
C TYR A 148 -3.61 2.95 -3.85
N THR A 149 -4.45 2.89 -2.83
CA THR A 149 -5.52 3.88 -2.65
C THR A 149 -5.20 4.71 -1.42
N THR A 150 -5.35 6.02 -1.52
CA THR A 150 -5.13 6.96 -0.41
C THR A 150 -6.27 7.96 -0.35
N ASN A 151 -6.58 8.42 0.85
CA ASN A 151 -7.59 9.46 1.07
C ASN A 151 -7.03 10.47 2.08
N GLN A 152 -6.45 11.55 1.57
CA GLN A 152 -5.81 12.59 2.38
C GLN A 152 -4.68 12.07 3.30
N THR A 153 -3.99 11.02 2.88
CA THR A 153 -2.93 10.36 3.66
C THR A 153 -1.65 10.15 2.85
N VAL A 154 -0.56 9.83 3.56
CA VAL A 154 0.65 9.29 2.96
C VAL A 154 0.51 7.77 2.86
N VAL A 155 0.68 7.21 1.66
CA VAL A 155 0.64 5.77 1.42
C VAL A 155 2.05 5.22 1.20
N MET A 156 2.35 4.10 1.86
CA MET A 156 3.60 3.39 1.65
C MET A 156 3.48 2.49 0.42
N VAL A 157 4.36 2.69 -0.56
CA VAL A 157 4.51 1.76 -1.69
C VAL A 157 5.38 0.57 -1.26
N GLY A 158 6.41 0.84 -0.47
CA GLY A 158 7.20 -0.16 0.26
C GLY A 158 8.70 -0.03 0.03
N ARG A 159 9.46 -1.04 0.43
CA ARG A 159 10.92 -1.08 0.24
C ARG A 159 11.27 -1.74 -1.07
N VAL A 160 12.16 -1.11 -1.84
CA VAL A 160 12.59 -1.65 -3.12
C VAL A 160 13.46 -2.87 -2.92
N ILE A 161 13.04 -4.00 -3.49
CA ILE A 161 13.81 -5.24 -3.51
C ILE A 161 14.21 -5.49 -4.95
N VAL A 162 15.52 -5.70 -5.17
CA VAL A 162 16.07 -6.08 -6.48
C VAL A 162 16.49 -7.54 -6.46
N LYS A 163 16.60 -8.15 -7.64
CA LYS A 163 17.08 -9.53 -7.82
C LYS A 163 18.55 -9.68 -7.49
#